data_AF-A0A0L7M853-F1
#
_entry.id   AF-A0A0L7M853-F1
#
_cell.length_a   1.000
_cell.length_b   1.000
_cell.length_c   1.000
_cell.angle_alpha   90.00
_cell.angle_beta   90.00
_cell.angle_gamma   90.00
#
_symmetry.space_group_name_H-M   'P 1'
#
loop_
_entity.id
_entity.type
_entity.pdbx_description
1 polymer ?
#
loop_
_entity_poly.entity_id
_entity_poly.type
_entity_poly.pdbx_seq_one_letter_code
_entity_poly.pdbx_strand_id
1 'polypeptide(L)'
;MCVSTLFINEENFKINLKIEKDDTKEQNYDITFYEVGKNCSYNLIKEYSDISNDVIYIVDSVQKGNLSEARDDFIRILYEFRFIYRKCKFLIFMNNLYSNGCLSSQEIINFFALPKDLLIRCNFISCSTLSGQGLKEG
;
A
#
# COMPACT_ATOMS: atom_id res chain seq x y z
N MET A 1 -18.98 -8.86 1.77
CA MET A 1 -19.12 -9.24 0.36
C MET A 1 -18.24 -8.28 -0.43
N CYS A 2 -17.03 -8.70 -0.81
CA CYS A 2 -16.08 -7.83 -1.48
C CYS A 2 -16.47 -7.76 -2.97
N VAL A 3 -16.80 -6.57 -3.49
CA VAL A 3 -17.26 -6.39 -4.86
C VAL A 3 -16.10 -6.71 -5.81
N SER A 4 -16.27 -7.70 -6.67
CA SER A 4 -15.29 -8.00 -7.71
C SER A 4 -15.36 -6.94 -8.81
N THR A 5 -14.53 -5.91 -8.70
CA THR A 5 -14.42 -4.84 -9.70
C THR A 5 -13.46 -5.24 -10.82
N LEU A 6 -13.87 -4.99 -12.06
CA LEU A 6 -13.12 -5.26 -13.30
C LEU A 6 -12.32 -4.02 -13.79
N PHE A 7 -12.47 -2.89 -13.10
CA PHE A 7 -11.97 -1.57 -13.50
C PHE A 7 -11.07 -0.98 -12.41
N ILE A 8 -10.39 0.12 -12.75
CA ILE A 8 -9.63 0.94 -11.80
C ILE A 8 -10.54 2.07 -11.33
N ASN A 9 -10.69 2.21 -10.02
CA ASN A 9 -11.38 3.37 -9.44
C ASN A 9 -10.37 4.51 -9.30
N GLU A 10 -10.72 5.68 -9.81
CA GLU A 10 -9.87 6.87 -9.76
C GLU A 10 -10.50 7.91 -8.84
N GLU A 11 -9.73 8.38 -7.86
CA GLU A 11 -10.14 9.44 -6.95
C GLU A 11 -9.08 10.52 -6.86
N ASN A 12 -9.50 11.78 -6.99
CA ASN A 12 -8.62 12.94 -7.02
C ASN A 12 -8.90 13.85 -5.83
N PHE A 13 -7.86 14.20 -5.09
CA PHE A 13 -7.95 15.05 -3.91
C PHE A 13 -6.89 16.13 -3.92
N LYS A 14 -7.23 17.29 -3.37
CA LYS A 14 -6.29 18.39 -3.12
C LYS A 14 -6.07 18.51 -1.63
N ILE A 15 -4.81 18.45 -1.21
CA ILE A 15 -4.43 18.57 0.19
C ILE A 15 -3.48 19.76 0.34
N ASN A 16 -3.80 20.64 1.27
CA ASN A 16 -2.93 21.76 1.63
C ASN A 16 -2.27 21.42 2.96
N LEU A 17 -0.94 21.26 2.95
CA LEU A 17 -0.16 20.98 4.15
C LEU A 17 0.59 22.24 4.58
N LYS A 18 0.50 22.57 5.87
CA LYS A 18 1.33 23.62 6.48
C LYS A 18 2.69 23.03 6.81
N ILE A 19 3.75 23.67 6.35
CA ILE A 19 5.11 23.22 6.65
C ILE A 19 5.47 23.73 8.04
N GLU A 20 5.65 22.84 9.02
CA GLU A 20 5.89 23.17 10.44
C GLU A 20 7.05 24.15 10.72
N LYS A 21 7.94 24.36 9.74
CA LYS A 21 9.07 25.29 9.87
C LYS A 21 8.72 26.74 9.52
N ASP A 22 7.57 26.99 8.92
CA ASP A 22 7.15 28.33 8.46
C ASP A 22 5.62 28.36 8.34
N ASP A 23 4.94 28.86 9.36
CA ASP A 23 3.45 28.94 9.45
C ASP A 23 2.80 29.72 8.30
N THR A 24 3.60 30.39 7.47
CA THR A 24 3.16 31.15 6.30
C THR A 24 3.27 30.37 4.99
N LYS A 25 3.93 29.20 4.97
CA LYS A 25 4.08 28.36 3.78
C LYS A 25 3.11 27.20 3.79
N GLU A 26 2.08 27.34 2.96
CA GLU A 26 1.20 26.25 2.57
C GLU A 26 1.76 25.58 1.31
N GLN A 27 1.84 24.26 1.34
CA GLN A 27 2.17 23.47 0.17
C GLN A 27 0.94 22.68 -0.26
N ASN A 28 0.52 22.92 -1.49
CA ASN A 28 -0.63 22.26 -2.10
C ASN A 28 -0.16 21.01 -2.81
N TYR A 29 -0.84 19.91 -2.56
CA TYR A 29 -0.60 18.60 -3.15
C TYR A 29 -1.87 18.18 -3.88
N ASP A 30 -1.74 17.89 -5.17
CA ASP A 30 -2.77 17.18 -5.93
C ASP A 30 -2.41 15.69 -5.87
N ILE A 31 -3.32 14.88 -5.31
CA ILE A 31 -3.11 13.44 -5.09
C ILE A 31 -4.20 12.69 -5.85
N THR A 32 -3.78 11.70 -6.63
CA THR A 32 -4.68 10.79 -7.33
C THR A 32 -4.48 9.37 -6.82
N PHE A 33 -5.56 8.73 -6.41
CA PHE A 33 -5.59 7.32 -6.04
C PHE A 33 -6.15 6.48 -7.19
N TYR A 34 -5.48 5.36 -7.46
CA TYR A 34 -5.92 4.36 -8.42
C TYR A 34 -6.11 3.03 -7.68
N GLU A 35 -7.35 2.71 -7.33
CA GLU A 35 -7.67 1.45 -6.67
C GLU A 35 -7.83 0.35 -7.72
N VAL A 36 -7.00 -0.68 -7.62
CA VAL A 36 -7.02 -1.83 -8.53
C VAL A 36 -8.06 -2.84 -8.08
N GLY A 37 -9.08 -3.07 -8.91
CA GLY A 37 -10.06 -4.12 -8.69
C GLY A 37 -9.48 -5.53 -8.74
N LYS A 38 -10.05 -6.45 -7.96
CA LYS A 38 -9.55 -7.84 -7.81
C LYS A 38 -9.37 -8.59 -9.13
N ASN A 39 -10.22 -8.32 -10.12
CA ASN A 39 -10.20 -8.97 -11.43
C ASN A 39 -9.84 -7.99 -12.56
N CYS A 40 -9.14 -6.90 -12.23
CA CYS A 40 -8.72 -5.91 -13.21
C CYS A 40 -7.75 -6.52 -14.23
N SER A 41 -7.84 -6.09 -15.49
CA SER A 41 -6.97 -6.60 -16.54
C SER A 41 -5.52 -6.16 -16.34
N TYR A 42 -4.57 -7.04 -16.62
CA TYR A 42 -3.13 -6.76 -16.50
C TYR A 42 -2.70 -5.48 -17.24
N ASN A 43 -3.20 -5.28 -18.47
CA ASN A 43 -2.85 -4.10 -19.28
C ASN A 43 -3.29 -2.80 -18.59
N LEU A 44 -4.49 -2.79 -18.03
CA LEU A 44 -5.00 -1.62 -17.31
C LEU A 44 -4.19 -1.35 -16.04
N ILE A 45 -3.86 -2.40 -15.27
CA ILE A 45 -2.99 -2.25 -14.08
C ILE A 45 -1.64 -1.65 -14.48
N LYS A 46 -1.07 -2.12 -15.59
CA LYS A 46 0.22 -1.63 -16.09
C LYS A 46 0.16 -0.16 -16.50
N GLU A 47 -0.85 0.24 -17.28
CA GLU A 47 -1.03 1.63 -17.73
C GLU A 47 -1.10 2.60 -16.55
N TYR A 48 -1.87 2.26 -15.52
CA TYR A 48 -2.02 3.10 -14.33
C TYR A 48 -0.80 3.04 -13.42
N SER A 49 -0.09 1.90 -13.37
CA SER A 49 1.17 1.80 -12.65
C SER A 49 2.27 2.66 -13.26
N ASP A 50 2.33 2.78 -14.60
CA ASP A 50 3.32 3.60 -15.30
C ASP A 50 3.20 5.10 -14.94
N ILE A 51 1.98 5.58 -14.65
CA ILE A 51 1.74 6.97 -14.21
C ILE A 51 1.76 7.16 -12.69
N SER A 52 1.61 6.08 -11.91
CA SER A 52 1.57 6.15 -10.44
C SER A 52 2.96 6.39 -9.84
N ASN A 53 3.09 7.31 -8.88
CA ASN A 53 4.40 7.63 -8.27
C ASN A 53 4.81 6.65 -7.16
N ASP A 54 3.84 6.29 -6.33
CA ASP A 54 3.99 5.51 -5.10
C ASP A 54 2.89 4.43 -5.03
N VAL A 55 3.06 3.44 -4.16
CA VAL A 55 2.12 2.31 -4.05
C VAL A 55 1.67 2.13 -2.61
N ILE A 56 0.35 1.98 -2.43
CA ILE A 56 -0.25 1.49 -1.20
C ILE A 56 -0.60 0.02 -1.40
N TYR A 57 -0.09 -0.85 -0.53
CA TYR A 57 -0.36 -2.29 -0.54
C TYR A 57 -1.02 -2.70 0.76
N ILE A 58 -2.16 -3.39 0.68
CA ILE A 58 -2.91 -3.84 1.85
C ILE A 58 -2.74 -5.35 1.98
N VAL A 59 -2.19 -5.80 3.10
CA VAL A 59 -2.04 -7.21 3.44
C VAL A 59 -2.99 -7.58 4.56
N ASP A 60 -3.77 -8.64 4.37
CA ASP A 60 -4.64 -9.18 5.42
C ASP A 60 -3.86 -10.20 6.26
N SER A 61 -3.67 -9.90 7.54
CA SER A 61 -2.72 -10.62 8.42
C SER A 61 -3.31 -11.83 9.15
N VAL A 62 -4.47 -12.32 8.69
CA VAL A 62 -5.28 -13.32 9.41
C VAL A 62 -4.64 -14.72 9.42
N GLN A 63 -3.84 -15.09 8.39
CA GLN A 63 -3.24 -16.43 8.31
C GLN A 63 -1.84 -16.44 7.66
N LYS A 64 -0.93 -17.28 8.16
CA LYS A 64 0.45 -17.45 7.65
C LYS A 64 0.51 -17.87 6.17
N GLY A 65 -0.41 -18.72 5.71
CA GLY A 65 -0.45 -19.16 4.31
C GLY A 65 -0.63 -17.99 3.34
N ASN A 66 -1.52 -17.06 3.69
CA ASN A 66 -1.83 -15.88 2.89
C ASN A 66 -0.67 -14.87 2.83
N LEU A 67 0.26 -14.93 3.78
CA LEU A 67 1.41 -14.01 3.79
C LEU A 67 2.48 -14.38 2.75
N SER A 68 2.64 -15.67 2.41
CA SER A 68 3.57 -16.06 1.33
C SER A 68 3.04 -15.57 0.00
N GLU A 69 1.75 -15.77 -0.25
CA GLU A 69 1.07 -15.27 -1.43
C GLU A 69 1.15 -13.74 -1.48
N ALA A 70 0.90 -13.04 -0.38
CA ALA A 70 1.00 -11.59 -0.32
C ALA A 70 2.44 -11.09 -0.59
N ARG A 71 3.47 -11.75 -0.06
CA ARG A 71 4.86 -11.41 -0.35
C ARG A 71 5.17 -11.61 -1.83
N ASP A 72 4.80 -12.76 -2.38
CA ASP A 72 5.12 -13.11 -3.77
C ASP A 72 4.36 -12.19 -4.74
N ASP A 73 3.11 -11.84 -4.42
CA ASP A 73 2.31 -10.84 -5.14
C ASP A 73 2.92 -9.45 -5.05
N PHE A 74 3.35 -9.02 -3.87
CA PHE A 74 4.01 -7.73 -3.69
C PHE A 74 5.31 -7.66 -4.51
N ILE A 75 6.16 -8.69 -4.43
CA ILE A 75 7.39 -8.80 -5.24
C ILE A 75 7.05 -8.74 -6.73
N ARG A 76 6.04 -9.49 -7.17
CA ARG A 76 5.59 -9.48 -8.56
C ARG A 76 5.19 -8.07 -9.02
N ILE A 77 4.37 -7.37 -8.25
CA ILE A 77 3.96 -5.98 -8.52
C ILE A 77 5.17 -5.07 -8.68
N LEU A 78 6.16 -5.18 -7.78
CA LEU A 78 7.37 -4.35 -7.81
C LEU A 78 8.16 -4.50 -9.12
N TYR A 79 8.30 -5.73 -9.61
CA TYR A 79 9.10 -6.03 -10.80
C TYR A 79 8.31 -5.87 -12.10
N GLU A 80 7.10 -6.44 -12.17
CA GLU A 80 6.28 -6.43 -13.39
C GLU A 80 5.86 -5.02 -13.78
N PHE A 81 5.50 -4.19 -12.79
CA PHE A 81 5.11 -2.80 -13.01
C PHE A 81 6.26 -1.81 -12.79
N ARG A 82 7.50 -2.32 -12.76
CA ARG A 82 8.75 -1.54 -12.79
C ARG A 82 8.93 -0.55 -11.62
N PHE A 83 8.12 -0.63 -10.56
CA PHE A 83 8.27 0.22 -9.37
C PHE A 83 9.65 0.08 -8.72
N ILE A 84 10.27 -1.10 -8.82
CA ILE A 84 11.61 -1.35 -8.28
C ILE A 84 12.67 -0.39 -8.85
N TYR A 85 12.55 -0.04 -10.14
CA TYR A 85 13.48 0.81 -10.88
C TYR A 85 13.19 2.32 -10.70
N ARG A 86 12.07 2.64 -10.04
CA ARG A 86 11.65 4.01 -9.75
C ARG A 86 11.97 4.33 -8.29
N LYS A 87 12.10 5.62 -7.96
CA LYS A 87 12.21 6.09 -6.55
C LYS A 87 10.85 6.02 -5.81
N CYS A 88 10.09 4.97 -6.08
CA CYS A 88 8.77 4.69 -5.52
C CYS A 88 8.90 4.37 -4.03
N LYS A 89 8.02 4.94 -3.21
CA LYS A 89 7.78 4.55 -1.83
C LYS A 89 6.62 3.57 -1.76
N PHE A 90 6.63 2.74 -0.73
CA PHE A 90 5.63 1.72 -0.50
C PHE A 90 5.02 1.92 0.87
N LEU A 91 3.72 2.16 0.94
CA LEU A 91 2.97 2.13 2.19
C LEU A 91 2.28 0.78 2.30
N ILE A 92 2.64 -0.02 3.29
CA ILE A 92 2.12 -1.36 3.49
C ILE A 92 1.22 -1.36 4.72
N PHE A 93 -0.09 -1.42 4.47
CA PHE A 93 -1.08 -1.57 5.51
C PHE A 93 -1.22 -3.04 5.90
N MET A 94 -0.79 -3.37 7.11
CA MET A 94 -0.98 -4.68 7.71
C MET A 94 -2.32 -4.67 8.43
N ASN A 95 -3.38 -5.03 7.72
CA ASN A 95 -4.72 -5.13 8.28
C ASN A 95 -4.75 -6.31 9.24
N ASN A 96 -4.89 -6.02 10.53
CA ASN A 96 -4.94 -7.00 11.59
C ASN A 96 -6.30 -6.92 12.27
N LEU A 97 -7.02 -8.05 12.25
CA LEU A 97 -8.22 -8.25 13.02
C LEU A 97 -7.75 -8.82 14.35
N TYR A 98 -7.78 -8.02 15.42
CA TYR A 98 -7.39 -8.33 16.82
C TYR A 98 -8.01 -9.63 17.38
N SER A 99 -7.69 -10.76 16.77
CA SER A 99 -8.22 -12.09 17.03
C SER A 99 -7.07 -12.98 17.48
N ASN A 100 -7.37 -13.87 18.44
CA ASN A 100 -6.36 -14.76 19.01
C ASN A 100 -5.76 -15.64 17.89
N GLY A 101 -4.48 -15.44 17.59
CA GLY A 101 -3.74 -16.17 16.55
C GLY A 101 -3.14 -15.32 15.43
N CYS A 102 -3.44 -14.02 15.36
CA CYS A 102 -2.81 -13.12 14.41
C CYS A 102 -1.33 -12.87 14.72
N LEU A 103 -0.53 -12.72 13.66
CA LEU A 103 0.89 -12.39 13.78
C LEU A 103 1.08 -10.96 14.29
N SER A 104 2.15 -10.75 15.04
CA SER A 104 2.63 -9.42 15.36
C SER A 104 3.14 -8.69 14.11
N SER A 105 3.14 -7.35 14.15
CA SER A 105 3.66 -6.52 13.07
C SER A 105 5.09 -6.90 12.68
N GLN A 106 5.93 -7.21 13.68
CA GLN A 106 7.32 -7.61 13.43
C GLN A 106 7.41 -8.97 12.72
N GLU A 107 6.54 -9.91 13.05
CA GLU A 107 6.50 -11.20 12.36
C GLU A 107 6.07 -11.04 10.91
N ILE A 108 5.09 -10.18 10.62
CA ILE A 108 4.66 -9.88 9.25
C ILE A 108 5.79 -9.23 8.45
N ILE A 109 6.45 -8.21 9.01
CA ILE A 109 7.58 -7.54 8.37
C ILE A 109 8.72 -8.53 8.09
N ASN A 110 9.07 -9.36 9.07
CA ASN A 110 10.10 -10.39 8.91
C ASN A 110 9.71 -11.42 7.85
N PHE A 111 8.42 -11.72 7.71
CA PHE A 111 7.91 -12.68 6.74
C PHE A 111 8.06 -12.18 5.30
N PHE A 112 7.86 -10.88 5.06
CA PHE A 112 8.10 -10.27 3.76
C PHE A 112 9.57 -10.40 3.31
N ALA A 113 10.51 -10.47 4.27
CA ALA A 113 11.94 -10.75 4.04
C ALA A 113 12.56 -9.89 2.91
N LEU A 114 12.15 -8.62 2.82
CA LEU A 114 12.60 -7.73 1.75
C LEU A 114 14.10 -7.41 1.89
N PRO A 115 14.84 -7.27 0.77
CA PRO A 115 16.20 -6.74 0.79
C PRO A 115 16.25 -5.36 1.45
N LYS A 116 17.34 -5.05 2.15
CA LYS A 116 17.49 -3.78 2.92
C LYS A 116 17.18 -2.54 2.08
N ASP A 117 17.64 -2.50 0.84
CA ASP A 117 17.45 -1.36 -0.07
C ASP A 117 15.98 -1.15 -0.49
N LEU A 118 15.18 -2.22 -0.45
CA LEU A 118 13.75 -2.13 -0.66
C LEU A 118 13.04 -1.78 0.65
N LEU A 119 13.48 -2.38 1.76
CA LEU A 119 12.91 -2.14 3.09
C LEU A 119 12.93 -0.66 3.48
N ILE A 120 13.99 0.08 3.15
CA ILE A 120 14.08 1.54 3.42
C ILE A 120 13.05 2.38 2.65
N ARG A 121 12.44 1.83 1.60
CA ARG A 121 11.36 2.48 0.83
C ARG A 121 9.98 2.08 1.32
N CYS A 122 9.90 1.10 2.21
CA CYS A 122 8.65 0.57 2.76
C CYS A 122 8.35 1.20 4.12
N ASN A 123 7.14 1.69 4.28
CA ASN A 123 6.56 2.05 5.57
C ASN A 123 5.47 1.03 5.91
N PHE A 124 5.63 0.31 7.02
CA PHE A 124 4.67 -0.72 7.45
C PHE A 124 3.80 -0.16 8.57
N ILE A 125 2.49 -0.15 8.36
CA ILE A 125 1.53 0.38 9.32
C ILE A 125 0.55 -0.71 9.69
N SER A 126 0.49 -1.06 10.97
CA SER A 126 -0.58 -1.91 11.48
C SER A 126 -1.88 -1.12 11.51
N CYS A 127 -2.92 -1.67 10.88
CA CYS A 127 -4.22 -1.02 10.82
C CYS A 127 -5.37 -2.00 11.04
N SER A 128 -6.56 -1.45 11.23
CA SER A 128 -7.81 -2.20 11.16
C SER A 128 -8.78 -1.42 10.29
N THR A 129 -9.16 -2.00 9.16
CA THR A 129 -10.15 -1.42 8.26
C THR A 129 -11.54 -1.31 8.88
N LEU A 130 -11.84 -2.11 9.91
CA LEU A 130 -13.11 -2.08 10.62
C LEU A 130 -13.21 -0.94 11.64
N SER A 131 -12.15 -0.70 12.41
CA SER A 131 -12.14 0.37 13.42
C SER A 131 -11.56 1.70 12.91
N GLY A 132 -10.89 1.67 11.76
CA GLY A 132 -10.13 2.81 11.20
C GLY A 132 -8.79 3.05 11.89
N GLN A 133 -8.41 2.25 12.89
CA GLN A 133 -7.14 2.38 13.59
C GLN A 133 -5.97 2.20 12.62
N GLY A 134 -4.93 3.03 12.73
CA GLY A 134 -3.73 2.95 11.91
C GLY A 134 -3.88 3.57 10.51
N LEU A 135 -5.10 3.87 10.05
CA LEU A 135 -5.31 4.45 8.72
C LEU A 135 -4.96 5.93 8.64
N LYS A 136 -4.98 6.66 9.76
CA LYS A 136 -4.66 8.09 9.80
C LYS A 136 -3.16 8.33 9.90
N GLU A 137 -2.44 7.38 10.49
CA GLU A 137 -1.00 7.42 10.70
C GLU A 137 -0.20 7.03 9.46
N GLY A 138 -0.79 6.24 8.56
CA GLY A 138 -0.21 5.90 7.25
C GLY A 138 -0.44 7.00 6.24
#